data_AF-A0A3M6TV92-F1
#
_entry.id   AF-A0A3M6TV92-F1
#
_cell.length_a   1.000
_cell.length_b   1.000
_cell.length_c   1.000
_cell.angle_alpha   90.00
_cell.angle_beta   90.00
_cell.angle_gamma   90.00
#
_symmetry.space_group_name_H-M   'P 1'
#
loop_
_entity.id
_entity.type
_entity.pdbx_description
1 polymer ?
#
loop_
_entity_poly.entity_id
_entity_poly.type
_entity_poly.pdbx_seq_one_letter_code
_entity_poly.pdbx_strand_id
1 'polypeptide(L)'
;MGYPSYARNIASALPSPLPFHHVIAKNVPAMHLATHTKSSTLYGIFSGNVSVDYDFIRVDVETSSGETKSDVHMHVFPKKEVLKREQKPGGIPLNVALIMFDSTSHANFKRKLPKSLEYLTKNLNTVFLQGETIIGDGTTAQLCGMLTGIDENKQPEARRRMSGSQPVDRWRWIFRNYNDKGYATMFSEDTPVYAAFNYRLHGFRDPPTDHFARPFWIETDKLLNGKFYNSNHVSVKQ
;
A
#
# COMPACT_ATOMS: atom_id res chain seq x y z
N MET A 1 47.38 -2.26 -27.98
CA MET A 1 46.39 -3.33 -27.85
C MET A 1 45.42 -2.91 -26.77
N GLY A 2 44.17 -2.63 -27.15
CA GLY A 2 43.13 -2.13 -26.25
C GLY A 2 42.45 -3.26 -25.47
N TYR A 3 42.13 -3.00 -24.21
CA TYR A 3 41.34 -3.87 -23.35
C TYR A 3 39.87 -3.87 -23.78
N PRO A 4 39.17 -5.02 -23.87
CA PRO A 4 37.71 -5.01 -23.98
C PRO A 4 37.08 -4.72 -22.62
N SER A 5 36.10 -3.82 -22.68
CA SER A 5 35.34 -3.21 -21.58
C SER A 5 34.40 -4.17 -20.85
N TYR A 6 34.22 -3.94 -19.54
CA TYR A 6 33.12 -4.44 -18.72
C TYR A 6 31.74 -4.16 -19.35
N ALA A 7 30.87 -5.16 -19.44
CA ALA A 7 29.44 -4.96 -19.67
C ALA A 7 28.80 -4.36 -18.41
N ARG A 8 28.20 -3.17 -18.54
CA ARG A 8 27.37 -2.57 -17.49
C ARG A 8 26.02 -3.25 -17.46
N ASN A 9 25.63 -3.79 -16.30
CA ASN A 9 24.28 -4.25 -16.06
C ASN A 9 23.38 -3.02 -15.85
N ILE A 10 22.39 -2.84 -16.73
CA ILE A 10 21.47 -1.71 -16.73
C ILE A 10 20.18 -2.16 -16.03
N ALA A 11 19.92 -1.63 -14.83
CA ALA A 11 18.57 -1.58 -14.29
C ALA A 11 17.84 -0.42 -14.98
N SER A 12 16.79 -0.73 -15.74
CA SER A 12 15.98 0.29 -16.43
C SER A 12 14.58 0.33 -15.83
N ALA A 13 14.20 1.48 -15.27
CA ALA A 13 12.80 1.78 -15.01
C ALA A 13 12.10 2.00 -16.36
N LEU A 14 11.04 1.24 -16.64
CA LEU A 14 10.19 1.50 -17.81
C LEU A 14 9.08 2.49 -17.43
N PRO A 15 8.76 3.48 -18.28
CA PRO A 15 7.62 4.36 -18.06
C PRO A 15 6.33 3.55 -18.26
N SER A 16 5.60 3.32 -17.17
CA SER A 16 4.28 2.68 -17.18
C SER A 16 3.19 3.76 -17.08
N PRO A 17 2.07 3.63 -17.81
CA PRO A 17 0.91 4.51 -17.65
C PRO A 17 0.11 4.22 -16.36
N LEU A 18 0.49 3.20 -15.59
CA LEU A 18 -0.02 2.92 -14.24
C LEU A 18 0.97 3.49 -13.21
N PRO A 19 0.54 3.85 -11.98
CA PRO A 19 1.42 4.45 -10.96
C PRO A 19 2.58 3.54 -10.48
N PHE A 20 2.74 2.36 -11.09
CA PHE A 20 3.77 1.38 -10.79
C PHE A 20 4.97 1.50 -11.71
N HIS A 21 6.13 1.77 -11.12
CA HIS A 21 7.40 1.74 -11.83
C HIS A 21 7.95 0.31 -11.78
N HIS A 22 8.27 -0.23 -12.96
CA HIS A 22 8.77 -1.59 -13.10
C HIS A 22 10.29 -1.56 -13.01
N VAL A 23 10.87 -2.28 -12.05
CA VAL A 23 12.31 -2.52 -12.00
C VAL A 23 12.56 -3.92 -12.55
N ILE A 24 13.12 -3.98 -13.77
CA ILE A 24 13.52 -5.24 -14.38
C ILE A 24 15.01 -5.46 -14.10
N ALA A 25 15.33 -6.51 -13.35
CA ALA A 25 16.69 -7.05 -13.31
C ALA A 25 16.84 -8.07 -14.45
N LYS A 26 17.44 -7.67 -15.58
CA LYS A 26 17.73 -8.60 -16.69
C LYS A 26 18.95 -9.45 -16.35
N ASN A 27 18.78 -10.77 -16.38
CA ASN A 27 19.89 -11.71 -16.34
C ASN A 27 20.58 -11.71 -17.72
N VAL A 28 21.83 -11.25 -17.80
CA VAL A 28 22.64 -11.43 -19.01
C VAL A 28 23.22 -12.84 -18.94
N PRO A 29 22.92 -13.75 -19.88
CA PRO A 29 23.47 -15.10 -19.83
C PRO A 29 24.99 -15.03 -19.93
N ALA A 30 25.67 -15.57 -18.91
CA ALA A 30 27.09 -15.82 -18.98
C ALA A 30 27.35 -16.83 -20.12
N MET A 31 27.81 -16.34 -21.27
CA MET A 31 28.11 -17.19 -22.41
C MET A 31 29.46 -17.91 -22.18
N HIS A 32 29.38 -19.24 -22.19
CA HIS A 32 30.41 -20.23 -22.47
C HIS A 32 31.81 -20.06 -21.86
N LEU A 33 32.12 -20.93 -20.89
CA LEU A 33 33.46 -21.52 -20.75
C LEU A 33 33.32 -23.03 -20.51
N ALA A 34 33.60 -23.80 -21.55
CA ALA A 34 33.93 -25.21 -21.42
C ALA A 34 35.38 -25.32 -20.93
N THR A 35 35.60 -26.04 -19.83
CA THR A 35 36.48 -27.23 -19.72
C THR A 35 36.82 -27.53 -18.26
N HIS A 36 36.56 -28.78 -17.88
CA HIS A 36 37.12 -29.55 -16.77
C HIS A 36 37.44 -28.85 -15.44
N THR A 37 36.52 -28.89 -14.47
CA THR A 37 36.71 -29.62 -13.19
C THR A 37 35.43 -29.61 -12.34
N LYS A 38 35.18 -30.74 -11.67
CA LYS A 38 34.14 -31.05 -10.67
C LYS A 38 33.06 -29.99 -10.39
N SER A 39 31.85 -30.34 -10.84
CA SER A 39 30.53 -29.84 -10.43
C SER A 39 30.47 -29.20 -9.03
N SER A 40 30.46 -27.88 -8.99
CA SER A 40 29.70 -27.10 -8.03
C SER A 40 28.87 -26.10 -8.83
N THR A 41 27.58 -26.39 -9.00
CA THR A 41 26.62 -25.44 -9.55
C THR A 41 26.58 -24.23 -8.63
N LEU A 42 27.38 -23.20 -8.92
CA LEU A 42 27.34 -21.93 -8.22
C LEU A 42 26.01 -21.27 -8.55
N TYR A 43 25.02 -21.50 -7.69
CA TYR A 43 23.87 -20.61 -7.54
C TYR A 43 24.42 -19.24 -7.15
N GLY A 44 24.72 -18.40 -8.15
CA GLY A 44 25.26 -17.06 -7.91
C GLY A 44 24.26 -16.20 -7.16
N ILE A 45 24.69 -15.58 -6.07
CA ILE A 45 23.93 -14.54 -5.38
C ILE A 45 23.88 -13.33 -6.31
N PHE A 46 22.68 -12.94 -6.75
CA PHE A 46 22.49 -11.67 -7.43
C PHE A 46 22.63 -10.54 -6.42
N SER A 47 23.55 -9.60 -6.69
CA SER A 47 23.68 -8.36 -5.92
C SER A 47 23.56 -7.18 -6.88
N GLY A 48 22.59 -6.31 -6.60
CA GLY A 48 22.32 -5.11 -7.36
C GLY A 48 21.73 -4.07 -6.42
N ASN A 49 22.07 -2.79 -6.64
CA ASN A 49 21.51 -1.68 -5.88
C ASN A 49 20.89 -0.68 -6.86
N VAL A 50 19.67 -0.26 -6.58
CA VAL A 50 18.94 0.75 -7.33
C VAL A 50 18.27 1.69 -6.34
N SER A 51 18.37 2.99 -6.59
CA SER A 51 17.63 3.99 -5.83
C SER A 51 16.22 4.12 -6.42
N VAL A 52 15.21 4.09 -5.55
CA VAL A 52 13.81 4.20 -5.95
C VAL A 52 13.12 5.27 -5.12
N ASP A 53 12.41 6.17 -5.79
CA ASP A 53 11.71 7.32 -5.24
C ASP A 53 10.17 7.19 -5.27
N TYR A 54 9.69 5.94 -5.21
CA TYR A 54 8.27 5.58 -5.26
C TYR A 54 7.87 4.78 -4.03
N ASP A 55 6.64 4.96 -3.54
CA ASP A 55 6.12 4.23 -2.36
C ASP A 55 6.02 2.71 -2.58
N PHE A 56 5.74 2.27 -3.81
CA PHE A 56 5.43 0.88 -4.11
C PHE A 56 6.26 0.41 -5.30
N ILE A 57 6.92 -0.73 -5.14
CA ILE A 57 7.76 -1.32 -6.18
C ILE A 57 7.32 -2.75 -6.46
N ARG A 58 7.35 -3.13 -7.73
CA ARG A 58 7.29 -4.52 -8.18
C ARG A 58 8.67 -4.93 -8.67
N VAL A 59 9.13 -6.07 -8.21
CA VAL A 59 10.41 -6.67 -8.60
C VAL A 59 10.12 -7.93 -9.38
N ASP A 60 10.56 -7.98 -10.63
CA ASP A 60 10.49 -9.16 -11.48
C ASP A 60 11.90 -9.73 -11.69
N VAL A 61 12.06 -11.02 -11.39
CA VAL A 61 13.32 -11.76 -11.57
C VAL A 61 13.10 -12.86 -12.61
N GLU A 62 13.77 -12.72 -13.75
CA GLU A 62 13.80 -13.75 -14.78
C GLU A 62 14.93 -14.75 -14.49
N THR A 63 14.56 -16.02 -14.28
CA THR A 63 15.51 -17.09 -14.01
C THR A 63 16.13 -17.61 -15.31
N SER A 64 17.22 -18.36 -15.20
CA SER A 64 17.85 -19.02 -16.35
C SER A 64 16.95 -20.07 -17.02
N SER A 65 15.88 -20.52 -16.36
CA SER A 65 14.88 -21.42 -16.96
C SER A 65 13.81 -20.68 -17.76
N GLY A 66 13.86 -19.34 -17.83
CA GLY A 66 12.82 -18.51 -18.46
C GLY A 66 11.58 -18.30 -17.59
N GLU A 67 11.61 -18.72 -16.31
CA GLU A 67 10.54 -18.44 -15.36
C GLU A 67 10.69 -17.02 -14.82
N THR A 68 9.59 -16.28 -14.68
CA THR A 68 9.58 -14.98 -13.98
C THR A 68 9.03 -15.16 -12.57
N LYS A 69 9.80 -14.73 -11.57
CA LYS A 69 9.35 -14.62 -10.18
C LYS A 69 9.11 -13.15 -9.85
N SER A 70 7.93 -12.85 -9.33
CA SER A 70 7.50 -11.48 -9.03
C SER A 70 7.27 -11.31 -7.54
N ASP A 71 7.69 -10.17 -7.00
CA ASP A 71 7.38 -9.74 -5.63
C ASP A 71 7.01 -8.26 -5.63
N VAL A 72 6.30 -7.81 -4.60
CA VAL A 72 5.90 -6.42 -4.40
C VAL A 72 6.35 -5.94 -3.02
N HIS A 73 6.92 -4.74 -2.97
CA HIS A 73 7.32 -4.11 -1.72
C HIS A 73 6.63 -2.76 -1.57
N MET A 74 6.19 -2.50 -0.35
CA MET A 74 5.59 -1.25 0.08
C MET A 74 6.50 -0.59 1.10
N HIS A 75 6.81 0.69 0.87
CA HIS A 75 7.40 1.59 1.86
C HIS A 75 6.75 2.97 1.74
N VAL A 76 7.11 3.89 2.65
CA VAL A 76 6.72 5.29 2.53
C VAL A 76 7.94 6.07 2.10
N PHE A 77 7.98 6.49 0.84
CA PHE A 77 9.09 7.27 0.33
C PHE A 77 8.90 8.75 0.72
N PRO A 78 9.91 9.42 1.32
CA PRO A 78 9.80 10.81 1.73
C PRO A 78 9.76 11.76 0.51
N LYS A 79 8.57 12.00 -0.02
CA LYS A 79 8.31 12.84 -1.18
C LYS A 79 8.74 14.29 -0.92
N LYS A 80 9.55 14.86 -1.81
CA LYS A 80 10.14 16.20 -1.65
C LYS A 80 9.06 17.29 -1.52
N GLU A 81 7.99 17.17 -2.29
CA GLU A 81 6.84 18.06 -2.28
C GLU A 81 6.01 17.98 -0.99
N VAL A 82 6.02 16.85 -0.30
CA VAL A 82 5.37 16.68 1.01
C VAL A 82 6.25 17.27 2.10
N LEU A 83 7.56 16.98 2.08
CA LEU A 83 8.53 17.49 3.05
C LEU A 83 8.67 19.02 3.04
N LYS A 84 8.43 19.66 1.89
CA LYS A 84 8.48 21.12 1.74
C LYS A 84 7.25 21.84 2.31
N ARG A 85 6.21 21.13 2.72
CA ARG A 85 4.99 21.77 3.22
C ARG A 85 5.24 22.39 4.59
N GLU A 86 4.91 23.66 4.72
CA GLU A 86 4.89 24.32 6.01
C GLU A 86 3.66 23.86 6.80
N GLN A 87 3.90 23.40 8.04
CA GLN A 87 2.81 23.11 8.95
C GLN A 87 2.12 24.40 9.34
N LYS A 88 0.84 24.50 9.02
CA LYS A 88 0.06 25.71 9.34
C LYS A 88 -0.39 25.65 10.80
N PRO A 89 -0.06 26.67 11.62
CA PRO A 89 -0.52 26.72 13.00
C PRO A 89 -2.05 26.77 13.08
N GLY A 90 -2.62 26.22 14.15
CA GLY A 90 -4.07 26.24 14.39
C GLY A 90 -4.66 25.04 15.13
N GLY A 91 -3.84 24.20 15.76
CA GLY A 91 -4.31 23.03 16.50
C GLY A 91 -3.21 22.37 17.33
N ILE A 92 -3.53 21.22 17.93
CA ILE A 92 -2.59 20.42 18.71
C ILE A 92 -1.60 19.75 17.72
N PRO A 93 -0.27 19.89 17.89
CA PRO A 93 0.74 19.37 16.95
C PRO A 93 0.93 17.86 17.12
N LEU A 94 -0.08 17.08 16.76
CA LEU A 94 -0.07 15.62 16.89
C LEU A 94 -0.15 14.94 15.52
N ASN A 95 0.63 13.88 15.37
CA ASN A 95 0.40 12.90 14.31
C ASN A 95 -0.79 12.02 14.72
N VAL A 96 -1.68 11.74 13.77
CA VAL A 96 -2.87 10.91 14.00
C VAL A 96 -2.77 9.67 13.14
N ALA A 97 -2.87 8.50 13.77
CA ALA A 97 -2.95 7.21 13.10
C ALA A 97 -4.30 6.56 13.40
N LEU A 98 -5.00 6.14 12.35
CA LEU A 98 -6.26 5.42 12.44
C LEU A 98 -6.03 3.98 11.96
N ILE A 99 -6.16 3.01 12.86
CA ILE A 99 -6.05 1.58 12.55
C ILE A 99 -7.43 0.97 12.72
N MET A 100 -7.93 0.32 11.67
CA MET A 100 -9.30 -0.19 11.61
C MET A 100 -9.30 -1.65 11.21
N PHE A 101 -10.22 -2.42 11.79
CA PHE A 101 -10.38 -3.85 11.53
C PHE A 101 -11.77 -4.13 10.97
N ASP A 102 -11.82 -4.72 9.78
CA ASP A 102 -13.04 -5.27 9.21
C ASP A 102 -13.15 -6.77 9.59
N SER A 103 -14.28 -7.36 9.97
CA SER A 103 -15.45 -6.80 10.69
C SER A 103 -15.31 -7.24 12.15
N THR A 104 -15.07 -6.31 13.08
CA THR A 104 -14.83 -6.64 14.50
C THR A 104 -15.78 -5.89 15.44
N SER A 105 -16.51 -6.62 16.29
CA SER A 105 -17.28 -6.04 17.39
C SER A 105 -16.42 -5.85 18.65
N HIS A 106 -16.86 -5.00 19.59
CA HIS A 106 -16.18 -4.82 20.88
C HIS A 106 -16.00 -6.14 21.65
N ALA A 107 -17.03 -6.99 21.66
CA ALA A 107 -16.97 -8.31 22.28
C ALA A 107 -15.94 -9.22 21.57
N ASN A 108 -15.88 -9.17 20.24
CA ASN A 108 -14.92 -9.95 19.48
C ASN A 108 -13.48 -9.47 19.73
N PHE A 109 -13.25 -8.16 19.77
CA PHE A 109 -11.95 -7.55 20.10
C PHE A 109 -11.44 -8.06 21.45
N LYS A 110 -12.26 -7.99 22.50
CA LYS A 110 -11.89 -8.47 23.84
C LYS A 110 -11.49 -9.94 23.87
N ARG A 111 -12.23 -10.79 23.13
CA ARG A 111 -11.99 -12.24 23.12
C ARG A 111 -10.80 -12.65 22.26
N LYS A 112 -10.58 -11.98 21.12
CA LYS A 112 -9.57 -12.38 20.12
C LYS A 112 -8.25 -11.65 20.24
N LEU A 113 -8.23 -10.49 20.89
CA LEU A 113 -7.03 -9.67 21.10
C LEU A 113 -6.78 -9.37 22.59
N PRO A 114 -6.75 -10.39 23.47
CA PRO A 114 -6.61 -10.17 24.91
C PRO A 114 -5.27 -9.52 25.29
N LYS A 115 -4.17 -9.87 24.58
CA LYS A 115 -2.85 -9.25 24.79
C LYS A 115 -2.84 -7.78 24.40
N SER A 116 -3.47 -7.43 23.27
CA SER A 116 -3.60 -6.03 22.85
C SER A 116 -4.47 -5.23 23.81
N LEU A 117 -5.59 -5.81 24.28
CA LEU A 117 -6.45 -5.20 25.28
C LEU A 117 -5.69 -4.92 26.58
N GLU A 118 -4.92 -5.90 27.06
CA GLU A 118 -4.10 -5.76 28.27
C GLU A 118 -3.08 -4.64 28.09
N TYR A 119 -2.34 -4.62 26.99
CA TYR A 119 -1.35 -3.58 26.69
C TYR A 119 -1.99 -2.19 26.62
N LEU A 120 -3.11 -2.05 25.90
CA LEU A 120 -3.85 -0.79 25.82
C LEU A 120 -4.31 -0.30 27.19
N THR A 121 -4.69 -1.22 28.09
CA THR A 121 -5.21 -0.88 29.43
C THR A 121 -4.10 -0.56 30.43
N LYS A 122 -2.99 -1.31 30.39
CA LYS A 122 -1.93 -1.24 31.41
C LYS A 122 -0.74 -0.37 31.02
N ASN A 123 -0.46 -0.24 29.72
CA ASN A 123 0.78 0.38 29.23
C ASN A 123 0.55 1.70 28.48
N LEU A 124 -0.69 2.01 28.10
CA LEU A 124 -1.04 3.23 27.38
C LEU A 124 -2.14 3.99 28.11
N ASN A 125 -2.17 5.31 27.95
CA ASN A 125 -3.27 6.16 28.43
C ASN A 125 -4.48 6.05 27.49
N THR A 126 -4.97 4.83 27.29
CA THR A 126 -6.04 4.53 26.34
C THR A 126 -7.40 4.91 26.92
N VAL A 127 -8.18 5.65 26.14
CA VAL A 127 -9.59 5.89 26.42
C VAL A 127 -10.42 4.89 25.62
N PHE A 128 -11.15 4.01 26.31
CA PHE A 128 -12.12 3.12 25.68
C PHE A 128 -13.47 3.81 25.56
N LEU A 129 -13.87 4.14 24.33
CA LEU A 129 -15.22 4.62 24.04
C LEU A 129 -16.20 3.44 24.16
N GLN A 130 -17.15 3.55 25.08
CA GLN A 130 -18.15 2.51 25.35
C GLN A 130 -19.53 2.99 24.91
N GLY A 131 -20.33 2.09 24.33
CA GLY A 131 -21.66 2.42 23.85
C GLY A 131 -21.70 3.04 22.44
N GLU A 132 -20.55 3.12 21.76
CA GLU A 132 -20.50 3.51 20.35
C GLU A 132 -21.22 2.47 19.48
N THR A 133 -22.03 2.97 18.56
CA THR A 133 -22.81 2.17 17.61
C THR A 133 -22.33 2.40 16.18
N ILE A 134 -22.73 1.50 15.28
CA ILE A 134 -22.48 1.67 13.86
C ILE A 134 -23.31 2.83 13.31
N ILE A 135 -22.73 3.60 12.38
CA ILE A 135 -23.38 4.73 11.71
C ILE A 135 -24.39 4.24 10.68
N GLY A 136 -24.10 3.12 10.03
CA GLY A 136 -24.97 2.51 9.03
C GLY A 136 -24.55 1.10 8.69
N ASP A 137 -25.23 0.52 7.69
CA ASP A 137 -25.01 -0.86 7.30
C ASP A 137 -23.72 -1.03 6.46
N GLY A 138 -22.77 -1.75 7.06
CA GLY A 138 -21.51 -2.13 6.45
C GLY A 138 -20.41 -1.06 6.45
N THR A 139 -19.24 -1.47 5.97
CA THR A 139 -17.99 -0.71 6.03
C THR A 139 -18.07 0.65 5.34
N THR A 140 -18.73 0.74 4.18
CA THR A 140 -18.87 2.00 3.43
C THR A 140 -19.56 3.09 4.25
N ALA A 141 -20.70 2.80 4.87
CA ALA A 141 -21.46 3.78 5.64
C ALA A 141 -20.69 4.24 6.88
N GLN A 142 -20.07 3.29 7.58
CA GLN A 142 -19.24 3.56 8.75
C GLN A 142 -18.04 4.45 8.43
N LEU A 143 -17.25 4.09 7.41
CA LEU A 143 -16.07 4.88 7.04
C LEU A 143 -16.46 6.22 6.40
N CYS A 144 -17.57 6.28 5.67
CA CYS A 144 -18.09 7.56 5.16
C CYS A 144 -18.37 8.53 6.31
N GLY A 145 -19.19 8.11 7.29
CA GLY A 145 -19.53 8.96 8.42
C GLY A 145 -18.29 9.41 9.20
N MET A 146 -17.35 8.49 9.44
CA MET A 146 -16.14 8.80 10.20
C MET A 146 -15.15 9.71 9.45
N LEU A 147 -14.92 9.48 8.15
CA LEU A 147 -13.90 10.20 7.37
C LEU A 147 -14.43 11.50 6.74
N THR A 148 -15.74 11.70 6.70
CA THR A 148 -16.36 12.89 6.10
C THR A 148 -17.21 13.71 7.08
N GLY A 149 -17.63 13.09 8.19
CA GLY A 149 -18.64 13.67 9.10
C GLY A 149 -20.04 13.74 8.50
N ILE A 150 -20.30 13.06 7.37
CA ILE A 150 -21.56 13.11 6.64
C ILE A 150 -22.03 11.67 6.37
N ASP A 151 -23.31 11.41 6.61
CA ASP A 151 -23.97 10.13 6.32
C ASP A 151 -23.86 9.78 4.82
N GLU A 152 -23.64 8.49 4.49
CA GLU A 152 -23.49 8.00 3.11
C GLU A 152 -24.65 8.46 2.21
N ASN A 153 -25.89 8.44 2.71
CA ASN A 153 -27.08 8.79 1.93
C ASN A 153 -27.21 10.30 1.68
N LYS A 154 -26.45 11.13 2.40
CA LYS A 154 -26.41 12.59 2.23
C LYS A 154 -25.26 13.04 1.33
N GLN A 155 -24.41 12.11 0.89
CA GLN A 155 -23.31 12.41 -0.03
C GLN A 155 -23.80 12.54 -1.48
N PRO A 156 -23.04 13.23 -2.35
CA PRO A 156 -23.23 13.13 -3.79
C PRO A 156 -23.21 11.68 -4.26
N GLU A 157 -24.15 11.32 -5.14
CA GLU A 157 -24.34 9.96 -5.63
C GLU A 157 -23.07 9.39 -6.28
N ALA A 158 -22.59 8.27 -5.74
CA ALA A 158 -21.35 7.62 -6.18
C ALA A 158 -21.50 6.10 -6.43
N ARG A 159 -22.70 5.54 -6.26
CA ARG A 159 -22.96 4.11 -6.42
C ARG A 159 -22.87 3.71 -7.89
N ARG A 160 -22.09 2.65 -8.17
CA ARG A 160 -21.80 2.17 -9.54
C ARG A 160 -23.04 1.79 -10.36
N ARG A 161 -24.14 1.48 -9.69
CA ARG A 161 -25.42 1.06 -10.31
C ARG A 161 -26.34 2.23 -10.63
N MET A 162 -26.00 3.45 -10.20
CA MET A 162 -26.83 4.64 -10.38
C MET A 162 -26.34 5.43 -11.59
N SER A 163 -27.27 5.75 -12.50
CA SER A 163 -26.98 6.57 -13.68
C SER A 163 -26.52 7.97 -13.27
N GLY A 164 -25.48 8.49 -13.94
CA GLY A 164 -24.91 9.81 -13.67
C GLY A 164 -24.08 9.91 -12.38
N SER A 165 -23.91 8.81 -11.64
CA SER A 165 -23.06 8.77 -10.43
C SER A 165 -21.60 9.11 -10.74
N GLN A 166 -20.89 9.63 -9.75
CA GLN A 166 -19.52 10.12 -9.89
C GLN A 166 -18.57 9.42 -8.91
N PRO A 167 -17.25 9.44 -9.17
CA PRO A 167 -16.24 9.11 -8.16
C PRO A 167 -16.39 9.92 -6.87
N VAL A 168 -15.94 9.36 -5.75
CA VAL A 168 -16.12 9.97 -4.42
C VAL A 168 -15.18 11.16 -4.16
N ASP A 169 -14.38 11.54 -5.15
CA ASP A 169 -13.42 12.63 -5.13
C ASP A 169 -14.05 13.96 -4.70
N ARG A 170 -15.33 14.20 -4.96
CA ARG A 170 -15.97 15.48 -4.58
C ARG A 170 -16.52 15.52 -3.15
N TRP A 171 -16.43 14.42 -2.42
CA TRP A 171 -16.90 14.38 -1.03
C TRP A 171 -15.97 15.20 -0.12
N ARG A 172 -16.49 15.56 1.06
CA ARG A 172 -15.75 16.29 2.09
C ARG A 172 -14.88 15.33 2.88
N TRP A 173 -13.61 15.19 2.53
CA TRP A 173 -12.72 14.24 3.18
C TRP A 173 -11.81 14.86 4.23
N ILE A 174 -11.66 14.19 5.37
CA ILE A 174 -10.79 14.64 6.46
C ILE A 174 -9.32 14.75 6.05
N PHE A 175 -8.84 13.87 5.16
CA PHE A 175 -7.46 13.91 4.67
C PHE A 175 -7.15 15.20 3.89
N ARG A 176 -8.15 15.86 3.27
CA ARG A 176 -7.95 17.16 2.61
C ARG A 176 -7.64 18.24 3.64
N ASN A 177 -8.35 18.23 4.76
CA ASN A 177 -8.11 19.18 5.85
C ASN A 177 -6.69 19.00 6.44
N TYR A 178 -6.23 17.75 6.58
CA TYR A 178 -4.86 17.46 7.02
C TYR A 178 -3.83 17.93 5.98
N ASN A 179 -4.04 17.62 4.70
CA ASN A 179 -3.17 18.06 3.61
C ASN A 179 -3.05 19.60 3.56
N ASP A 180 -4.19 20.31 3.65
CA ASP A 180 -4.26 21.77 3.66
C ASP A 180 -3.51 22.41 4.84
N LYS A 181 -3.38 21.67 5.94
CA LYS A 181 -2.62 22.06 7.15
C LYS A 181 -1.14 21.66 7.10
N GLY A 182 -0.69 21.04 6.01
CA GLY A 182 0.71 20.69 5.79
C GLY A 182 1.09 19.29 6.32
N TYR A 183 0.13 18.44 6.66
CA TYR A 183 0.41 17.07 7.07
C TYR A 183 0.74 16.19 5.86
N ALA A 184 1.63 15.22 6.07
CA ALA A 184 1.73 14.05 5.20
C ALA A 184 0.52 13.13 5.45
N THR A 185 -0.14 12.70 4.39
CA THR A 185 -1.38 11.91 4.47
C THR A 185 -1.20 10.53 3.86
N MET A 186 -1.82 9.51 4.47
CA MET A 186 -1.81 8.14 3.96
C MET A 186 -3.20 7.53 4.08
N PHE A 187 -3.60 6.77 3.06
CA PHE A 187 -4.80 5.93 3.09
C PHE A 187 -4.51 4.57 2.44
N SER A 188 -4.83 3.48 3.14
CA SER A 188 -4.54 2.12 2.72
C SER A 188 -5.66 1.19 3.17
N GLU A 189 -6.13 0.35 2.25
CA GLU A 189 -7.08 -0.73 2.49
C GLU A 189 -6.53 -1.99 1.81
N ASP A 190 -6.44 -3.09 2.54
CA ASP A 190 -5.74 -4.31 2.13
C ASP A 190 -6.44 -5.09 1.00
N THR A 191 -7.74 -4.91 0.86
CA THR A 191 -8.57 -5.70 -0.07
C THR A 191 -9.12 -4.80 -1.18
N PRO A 192 -8.47 -4.72 -2.35
CA PRO A 192 -8.77 -3.67 -3.34
C PRO A 192 -10.14 -3.86 -4.03
N VAL A 193 -10.62 -5.09 -4.17
CA VAL A 193 -11.92 -5.40 -4.81
C VAL A 193 -13.09 -5.08 -3.87
N TYR A 194 -12.93 -5.35 -2.58
CA TYR A 194 -13.95 -5.16 -1.54
C TYR A 194 -13.73 -3.89 -0.70
N ALA A 195 -12.78 -3.04 -1.08
CA ALA A 195 -12.46 -1.79 -0.38
C ALA A 195 -13.70 -0.91 -0.21
N ALA A 196 -13.77 -0.20 0.91
CA ALA A 196 -14.96 0.45 1.43
C ALA A 196 -15.64 1.36 0.40
N PHE A 197 -14.86 2.06 -0.41
CA PHE A 197 -15.36 2.99 -1.42
C PHE A 197 -15.27 2.46 -2.86
N ASN A 198 -14.74 1.25 -3.10
CA ASN A 198 -14.61 0.69 -4.47
C ASN A 198 -15.60 -0.44 -4.77
N TYR A 199 -16.09 -1.13 -3.73
CA TYR A 199 -16.99 -2.26 -3.92
C TYR A 199 -18.34 -1.81 -4.50
N ARG A 200 -19.06 -0.96 -3.76
CA ARG A 200 -20.39 -0.43 -4.14
C ARG A 200 -20.32 0.91 -4.88
N LEU A 201 -19.27 1.70 -4.63
CA LEU A 201 -19.10 3.04 -5.20
C LEU A 201 -18.00 3.05 -6.27
N HIS A 202 -17.93 4.12 -7.05
CA HIS A 202 -16.89 4.32 -8.06
C HIS A 202 -15.48 4.46 -7.46
N GLY A 203 -15.37 4.69 -6.16
CA GLY A 203 -14.11 4.93 -5.46
C GLY A 203 -13.49 6.26 -5.85
N PHE A 204 -12.20 6.38 -5.54
CA PHE A 204 -11.40 7.54 -5.89
C PHE A 204 -10.89 7.41 -7.32
N ARG A 205 -11.07 8.45 -8.12
CA ARG A 205 -10.40 8.59 -9.42
C ARG A 205 -8.97 9.08 -9.21
N ASP A 206 -8.80 10.16 -8.45
CA ASP A 206 -7.51 10.76 -8.15
C ASP A 206 -7.05 10.31 -6.74
N PRO A 207 -5.75 10.07 -6.50
CA PRO A 207 -5.26 9.66 -5.19
C PRO A 207 -5.70 10.64 -4.09
N PRO A 208 -6.43 10.18 -3.06
CA PRO A 208 -6.96 11.07 -2.01
C PRO A 208 -5.90 11.59 -1.05
N THR A 209 -4.75 10.92 -1.00
CA THR A 209 -3.69 11.15 -0.01
C THR A 209 -2.33 11.10 -0.68
N ASP A 210 -1.31 11.63 0.00
CA ASP A 210 0.07 11.63 -0.49
C ASP A 210 0.58 10.22 -0.70
N HIS A 211 0.27 9.31 0.22
CA HIS A 211 0.62 7.90 0.16
C HIS A 211 -0.66 7.06 0.07
N PHE A 212 -1.08 6.72 -1.14
CA PHE A 212 -2.30 5.95 -1.39
C PHE A 212 -1.96 4.52 -1.81
N ALA A 213 -2.16 3.54 -0.93
CA ALA A 213 -1.68 2.17 -1.12
C ALA A 213 -2.52 1.30 -2.06
N ARG A 214 -3.64 1.81 -2.57
CA ARG A 214 -4.55 1.04 -3.43
C ARG A 214 -3.84 0.41 -4.63
N PRO A 215 -2.96 1.10 -5.38
CA PRO A 215 -2.21 0.46 -6.46
C PRO A 215 -1.53 -0.79 -5.94
N PHE A 216 -0.68 -0.69 -4.90
CA PHE A 216 0.06 -1.82 -4.32
C PHE A 216 -0.84 -3.04 -4.10
N TRP A 217 -1.98 -2.85 -3.42
CA TRP A 217 -2.90 -3.94 -3.16
C TRP A 217 -3.54 -4.56 -4.41
N ILE A 218 -3.83 -3.75 -5.44
CA ILE A 218 -4.29 -4.27 -6.75
C ILE A 218 -3.23 -5.19 -7.37
N GLU A 219 -1.95 -4.85 -7.25
CA GLU A 219 -0.90 -5.69 -7.82
C GLU A 219 -0.63 -6.94 -6.99
N THR A 220 -0.67 -6.82 -5.67
CA THR A 220 -0.64 -7.96 -4.76
C THR A 220 -1.75 -8.95 -5.08
N ASP A 221 -2.99 -8.49 -5.29
CA ASP A 221 -4.14 -9.35 -5.58
C ASP A 221 -3.97 -10.13 -6.90
N LYS A 222 -3.39 -9.50 -7.93
CA LYS A 222 -3.05 -10.17 -9.19
C LYS A 222 -1.99 -11.25 -9.00
N LEU A 223 -0.90 -10.95 -8.27
CA LEU A 223 0.17 -11.90 -8.02
C LEU A 223 -0.31 -13.10 -7.19
N LEU A 224 -1.25 -12.86 -6.27
CA LEU A 224 -1.88 -13.90 -5.47
C LEU A 224 -2.96 -14.68 -6.23
N ASN A 225 -3.31 -14.31 -7.47
CA ASN A 225 -4.41 -14.88 -8.25
C ASN A 225 -5.74 -14.93 -7.45
N GLY A 226 -6.03 -13.88 -6.67
CA GLY A 226 -7.22 -13.83 -5.81
C GLY A 226 -7.23 -14.84 -4.66
N LYS A 227 -6.10 -15.51 -4.36
CA LYS A 227 -5.96 -16.37 -3.17
C LYS A 227 -5.60 -15.49 -1.97
N PHE A 228 -6.56 -15.24 -1.09
CA PHE A 228 -6.31 -14.64 0.22
C PHE A 228 -5.40 -15.57 1.03
N TYR A 229 -4.12 -15.20 1.22
CA TYR A 229 -3.28 -15.86 2.21
C TYR A 229 -3.44 -15.17 3.56
N ASN A 230 -3.87 -15.94 4.57
CA ASN A 230 -3.62 -15.59 5.96
C ASN A 230 -2.12 -15.29 6.11
N SER A 231 -1.83 -14.13 6.65
CA SER A 231 -0.49 -13.59 6.91
C SER A 231 0.42 -14.61 7.60
N ASN A 232 1.27 -15.30 6.84
CA ASN A 232 2.47 -15.91 7.36
C ASN A 232 3.63 -14.97 7.06
N HIS A 233 4.20 -14.44 8.13
CA HIS A 233 5.31 -13.49 8.17
C HIS A 233 6.40 -13.77 7.13
N VAL A 234 6.62 -12.81 6.22
CA VAL A 234 7.93 -12.59 5.61
C VAL A 234 8.60 -11.51 6.46
N SER A 235 9.55 -11.92 7.30
CA SER A 235 10.37 -11.00 8.08
C SER A 235 11.51 -10.52 7.17
N VAL A 236 11.42 -9.28 6.70
CA VAL A 236 12.57 -8.57 6.13
C VAL A 236 13.38 -8.07 7.31
N LYS A 237 14.51 -8.72 7.61
CA LYS A 237 15.51 -8.13 8.51
C LYS A 237 16.12 -6.94 7.79
N GLN A 238 15.94 -5.75 8.38
CA GLN A 238 16.76 -4.57 8.09
C GLN A 238 18.22 -4.82 8.47
#